data_AF-A0A8J7WJ09-F1
#
_entry.id   AF-A0A8J7WJ09-F1
#
_cell.length_a   1.000
_cell.length_b   1.000
_cell.length_c   1.000
_cell.angle_alpha   90.00
_cell.angle_beta   90.00
_cell.angle_gamma   90.00
#
_symmetry.space_group_name_H-M   'P 1'
#
loop_
_entity.id
_entity.type
_entity.pdbx_description
1 polymer ?
#
loop_
_entity_poly.entity_id
_entity_poly.type
_entity_poly.pdbx_seq_one_letter_code
_entity_poly.pdbx_strand_id
1 'polypeptide(L)'
;MILYGLATCDTCRKARKALPQAEFVDLREQGMPPEVLAAALERFGERLVNSRSTTWRGLSEAERARPPRDLLAAHPTLMKRPLVVDGDRMVLGWDKAAQADLGVI
;
A
#
# COMPACT_ATOMS: atom_id res chain seq x y z
N MET A 1 2.94 10.29 10.77
CA MET A 1 3.18 9.11 9.91
C MET A 1 2.04 8.10 10.03
N ILE A 2 1.50 7.64 8.91
CA ILE A 2 0.47 6.60 8.82
C ILE A 2 0.99 5.46 7.93
N LEU A 3 0.77 4.22 8.37
CA LEU A 3 1.15 3.00 7.67
C LEU A 3 -0.11 2.25 7.23
N TYR A 4 -0.33 2.21 5.91
CA TYR A 4 -1.41 1.47 5.28
C TYR A 4 -0.93 0.06 4.92
N GLY A 5 -1.63 -0.94 5.43
CA GLY A 5 -1.21 -2.33 5.29
C GLY A 5 -2.33 -3.33 5.51
N LEU A 6 -1.94 -4.60 5.66
CA LEU A 6 -2.79 -5.63 6.24
C LEU A 6 -2.08 -6.18 7.48
N ALA A 7 -2.80 -6.44 8.57
CA ALA A 7 -2.25 -7.01 9.79
C ALA A 7 -1.56 -8.37 9.54
N THR A 8 -2.08 -9.13 8.58
CA THR A 8 -1.53 -10.43 8.16
C THR A 8 -0.28 -10.33 7.28
N CYS A 9 0.14 -9.14 6.85
CA CYS A 9 1.32 -8.96 6.02
C CYS A 9 2.61 -8.85 6.85
N ASP A 10 3.53 -9.79 6.67
CA ASP A 10 4.83 -9.85 7.37
C ASP A 10 5.65 -8.58 7.20
N THR A 11 5.67 -8.03 5.98
CA THR A 11 6.36 -6.78 5.65
C THR A 11 5.76 -5.61 6.41
N CYS A 12 4.43 -5.55 6.53
CA CYS A 12 3.76 -4.52 7.33
C CYS A 12 4.09 -4.67 8.83
N ARG A 13 4.18 -5.90 9.35
CA ARG A 13 4.57 -6.13 10.76
C ARG A 13 6.00 -5.66 11.04
N LYS A 14 6.94 -5.92 10.12
CA LYS A 14 8.32 -5.40 10.22
C LYS A 14 8.35 -3.88 10.22
N ALA A 15 7.60 -3.26 9.31
CA ALA A 15 7.49 -1.82 9.19
C ALA A 15 6.89 -1.16 10.44
N ARG A 16 5.80 -1.72 10.97
CA ARG A 16 5.19 -1.26 12.24
C ARG A 16 6.15 -1.37 13.43
N LYS A 17 6.95 -2.44 13.50
CA LYS A 17 7.95 -2.60 14.58
C LYS A 17 9.03 -1.52 14.49
N ALA A 18 9.43 -1.15 13.28
CA ALA A 18 10.45 -0.13 13.05
C ALA A 18 9.91 1.31 13.20
N LEU A 19 8.60 1.50 13.03
CA LEU A 19 7.91 2.79 13.13
C LEU A 19 6.86 2.75 14.25
N PRO A 20 7.28 2.68 15.54
CA PRO A 20 6.36 2.47 16.65
C PRO A 20 5.38 3.62 16.87
N GLN A 21 5.70 4.82 16.37
CA GLN A 21 4.87 6.02 16.45
C GLN A 21 3.90 6.17 15.26
N ALA A 22 4.01 5.32 14.24
CA ALA A 22 3.13 5.41 13.08
C ALA A 22 1.76 4.80 13.37
N GLU A 23 0.70 5.51 13.01
CA GLU A 23 -0.66 4.95 13.04
C GLU A 23 -0.79 3.84 12.00
N PHE A 24 -1.44 2.73 12.34
CA PHE A 24 -1.64 1.62 11.43
C PHE A 24 -3.09 1.56 10.94
N VAL A 25 -3.29 1.62 9.62
CA VAL A 25 -4.58 1.48 8.97
C VAL A 25 -4.63 0.14 8.23
N ASP A 26 -5.56 -0.73 8.64
CA ASP A 26 -5.80 -1.99 7.94
C ASP A 26 -6.75 -1.78 6.76
N LEU A 27 -6.24 -1.93 5.54
CA LEU A 27 -7.00 -1.72 4.31
C LEU A 27 -8.11 -2.73 4.07
N ARG A 28 -8.09 -3.89 4.74
CA ARG A 28 -9.18 -4.87 4.62
C ARG A 28 -10.39 -4.43 5.44
N GLU A 29 -10.17 -3.83 6.60
CA GLU A 29 -11.23 -3.43 7.51
C GLU A 29 -11.73 -2.01 7.21
N GLN A 30 -10.80 -1.11 6.91
CA GLN A 30 -11.08 0.33 6.79
C GLN A 30 -11.11 0.82 5.34
N GLY A 31 -10.65 0.00 4.39
CA GLY A 31 -10.48 0.42 3.00
C GLY A 31 -9.33 1.42 2.82
N MET A 32 -9.17 1.93 1.60
CA MET A 32 -8.20 2.97 1.29
C MET A 32 -8.92 4.32 1.17
N PRO A 33 -8.53 5.35 1.95
CA PRO A 33 -9.14 6.67 1.83
C PRO A 33 -8.98 7.23 0.40
N PRO A 34 -10.03 7.79 -0.24
CA PRO A 34 -10.00 8.22 -1.63
C PRO A 34 -8.90 9.25 -1.96
N GLU A 35 -8.64 10.17 -1.05
CA GLU A 35 -7.61 11.20 -1.17
C GLU A 35 -6.20 10.61 -1.12
N VAL A 36 -5.97 9.62 -0.24
CA VAL A 36 -4.69 8.90 -0.16
C VAL A 36 -4.50 8.04 -1.40
N LEU A 37 -5.56 7.42 -1.91
CA LEU A 37 -5.52 6.65 -3.16
C LEU A 37 -5.15 7.54 -4.35
N ALA A 38 -5.76 8.71 -4.47
CA ALA A 38 -5.46 9.66 -5.54
C ALA A 38 -3.98 10.09 -5.50
N ALA A 39 -3.50 10.57 -4.35
CA ALA A 39 -2.11 11.00 -4.20
C ALA A 39 -1.10 9.86 -4.39
N ALA A 40 -1.41 8.64 -3.91
CA ALA A 40 -0.56 7.48 -4.12
C ALA A 40 -0.51 7.06 -5.60
N LEU A 41 -1.64 7.17 -6.33
CA LEU A 41 -1.67 6.88 -7.77
C LEU A 41 -0.92 7.93 -8.58
N GLU A 42 -1.01 9.21 -8.23
CA GLU A 42 -0.21 10.26 -8.86
C GLU A 42 1.29 10.00 -8.71
N ARG A 43 1.71 9.49 -7.54
CA ARG A 43 3.13 9.26 -7.25
C ARG A 43 3.67 7.92 -7.75
N PHE A 44 2.88 6.85 -7.71
CA PHE A 44 3.34 5.49 -8.00
C PHE A 44 2.71 4.85 -9.23
N GLY A 45 1.56 5.36 -9.70
CA GLY A 45 0.80 4.80 -10.80
C GLY A 45 0.52 3.30 -10.61
N GLU A 46 0.80 2.51 -11.65
CA GLU A 46 0.59 1.06 -11.65
C GLU A 46 1.39 0.30 -10.59
N ARG A 47 2.51 0.86 -10.11
CA ARG A 47 3.33 0.22 -9.07
C ARG A 47 2.59 0.05 -7.75
N LEU A 48 1.53 0.83 -7.53
CA LEU A 48 0.65 0.73 -6.36
C LEU A 48 -0.16 -0.57 -6.37
N VAL A 49 -0.36 -1.21 -7.52
CA VAL A 49 -1.07 -2.49 -7.63
C VAL A 49 -0.10 -3.65 -7.45
N ASN A 50 -0.42 -4.56 -6.53
CA ASN A 50 0.34 -5.77 -6.28
C ASN A 50 -0.09 -6.90 -7.21
N SER A 51 0.50 -6.92 -8.42
CA SER A 51 0.31 -7.98 -9.41
C SER A 51 0.82 -9.37 -8.98
N ARG A 52 1.49 -9.47 -7.82
CA ARG A 52 1.94 -10.74 -7.25
C ARG A 52 1.03 -11.27 -6.14
N SER A 53 0.01 -10.51 -5.75
CA SER A 53 -0.92 -10.89 -4.68
C SER A 53 -1.86 -12.03 -5.08
N THR A 54 -2.37 -12.76 -4.10
CA THR A 54 -3.41 -13.78 -4.32
C THR A 54 -4.69 -13.16 -4.88
N THR A 55 -5.09 -11.98 -4.40
CA THR A 55 -6.22 -11.21 -4.93
C THR A 55 -6.04 -10.98 -6.43
N TRP A 56 -4.85 -10.53 -6.89
CA TRP A 56 -4.58 -10.32 -8.32
C TRP A 56 -4.71 -11.61 -9.14
N ARG A 57 -4.19 -12.73 -8.63
CA ARG A 57 -4.28 -14.04 -9.29
C ARG A 57 -5.73 -14.52 -9.42
N GLY A 58 -6.61 -14.12 -8.52
CA GLY A 58 -8.04 -14.43 -8.56
C GLY A 58 -8.85 -13.57 -9.54
N LEU A 59 -8.31 -12.45 -10.03
CA LEU A 59 -9.01 -11.60 -11.00
C LEU A 59 -8.99 -12.22 -12.40
N SER A 60 -10.08 -12.02 -13.13
CA SER A 60 -10.18 -12.28 -14.57
C SER A 60 -9.32 -11.31 -15.39
N GLU A 61 -9.06 -11.63 -16.65
CA GLU A 61 -8.33 -10.74 -17.56
C GLU A 61 -9.05 -9.39 -17.77
N ALA A 62 -10.38 -9.42 -17.87
CA ALA A 62 -11.20 -8.22 -18.01
C ALA A 62 -11.08 -7.30 -16.78
N GLU A 63 -11.04 -7.87 -15.57
CA GLU A 63 -10.81 -7.10 -14.35
C GLU A 63 -9.40 -6.51 -14.32
N ARG A 64 -8.37 -7.30 -14.67
CA ARG A 64 -6.97 -6.84 -14.69
C ARG A 64 -6.72 -5.72 -15.70
N ALA A 65 -7.53 -5.62 -16.75
CA ALA A 65 -7.46 -4.54 -17.74
C ALA A 65 -8.07 -3.21 -17.25
N ARG A 66 -8.73 -3.18 -16.08
CA ARG A 66 -9.30 -1.96 -15.52
C ARG A 66 -8.21 -1.01 -15.01
N PRO A 67 -8.48 0.31 -14.96
CA PRO A 67 -7.55 1.28 -14.39
C PRO A 67 -7.17 0.94 -12.93
N PRO A 68 -5.92 1.23 -12.50
CA PRO A 68 -5.48 0.99 -11.12
C PRO A 68 -6.40 1.59 -10.05
N ARG A 69 -6.96 2.78 -10.31
CA ARG A 69 -7.93 3.44 -9.41
C ARG A 69 -9.15 2.56 -9.15
N ASP A 70 -9.76 2.05 -10.20
CA ASP A 70 -10.93 1.20 -10.14
C ASP A 70 -10.64 -0.12 -9.43
N LEU A 71 -9.49 -0.72 -9.75
CA LEU A 71 -9.03 -1.95 -9.12
C LEU A 71 -8.81 -1.79 -7.62
N LEU A 72 -8.15 -0.71 -7.20
CA LEU A 72 -7.84 -0.47 -5.79
C LEU A 72 -9.07 -0.01 -4.99
N ALA A 73 -10.01 0.69 -5.62
CA ALA A 73 -11.29 1.02 -5.00
C ALA A 73 -12.15 -0.23 -4.78
N ALA A 74 -12.22 -1.12 -5.79
CA ALA A 74 -12.98 -2.37 -5.68
C ALA A 74 -12.29 -3.42 -4.79
N HIS A 75 -10.96 -3.44 -4.78
CA HIS A 75 -10.16 -4.41 -4.05
C HIS A 75 -8.97 -3.73 -3.32
N PRO A 76 -9.20 -3.05 -2.19
CA PRO A 76 -8.14 -2.35 -1.45
C PRO A 76 -6.95 -3.23 -1.07
N THR A 77 -7.18 -4.54 -0.90
CA THR A 77 -6.13 -5.53 -0.58
C THR A 77 -5.11 -5.76 -1.72
N LEU A 78 -5.43 -5.32 -2.95
CA LEU A 78 -4.50 -5.30 -4.09
C LEU A 78 -3.39 -4.25 -3.92
N MET A 79 -3.55 -3.28 -3.03
CA MET A 79 -2.52 -2.27 -2.79
C MET A 79 -1.19 -2.95 -2.42
N LYS A 80 -0.09 -2.48 -3.02
CA LYS A 80 1.26 -2.94 -2.73
C LYS A 80 1.71 -2.42 -1.38
N ARG A 81 1.83 -3.33 -0.43
CA ARG A 81 2.00 -3.00 0.98
C ARG A 81 3.44 -3.18 1.48
N PRO A 82 3.86 -2.43 2.51
CA PRO A 82 3.14 -1.30 3.12
C PRO A 82 3.20 -0.04 2.23
N LEU A 83 2.25 0.87 2.40
CA LEU A 83 2.36 2.26 1.97
C LEU A 83 2.50 3.11 3.23
N VAL A 84 3.56 3.90 3.32
CA VAL A 84 3.80 4.80 4.45
C VAL A 84 3.62 6.24 3.97
N VAL A 85 2.81 7.00 4.69
CA VAL A 85 2.56 8.43 4.45
C VAL A 85 3.10 9.23 5.63
N ASP A 86 3.97 10.19 5.35
CA ASP A 86 4.56 11.08 6.35
C ASP A 86 4.57 12.53 5.85
N GLY A 87 3.54 13.30 6.24
CA GLY A 87 3.24 14.58 5.60
C GLY A 87 3.01 14.39 4.10
N ASP A 88 3.75 15.13 3.28
CA ASP A 88 3.70 15.04 1.82
C ASP A 88 4.53 13.87 1.24
N ARG A 89 5.30 13.18 2.08
CA ARG A 89 6.13 12.05 1.64
C ARG A 89 5.30 10.77 1.63
N MET A 90 5.43 10.01 0.54
CA MET A 90 4.91 8.66 0.47
C MET A 90 5.99 7.69 0.04
N VAL A 91 6.03 6.55 0.73
CA VAL A 91 7.00 5.47 0.51
C VAL A 91 6.27 4.16 0.31
N LEU A 92 6.58 3.46 -0.78
CA LEU A 92 5.91 2.22 -1.19
C LEU A 92 6.82 1.01 -0.98
N GLY A 93 6.38 0.06 -0.17
CA GLY A 93 7.13 -1.14 0.18
C GLY A 93 8.00 -0.96 1.43
N TRP A 94 8.90 -1.92 1.65
CA TRP A 94 9.78 -1.95 2.83
C TRP A 94 11.14 -2.57 2.52
N ASP A 95 11.69 -2.27 1.34
CA ASP A 95 13.06 -2.64 1.00
C ASP A 95 14.07 -1.68 1.67
N LYS A 96 15.37 -1.86 1.40
CA LYS A 96 16.41 -1.01 1.98
C LYS A 96 16.27 0.46 1.55
N ALA A 97 15.82 0.72 0.32
CA ALA A 97 15.64 2.09 -0.15
C ALA A 97 14.47 2.77 0.58
N ALA A 98 13.36 2.06 0.76
CA ALA A 98 12.22 2.53 1.55
C ALA A 98 12.61 2.80 3.02
N GLN A 99 13.42 1.92 3.62
CA GLN A 99 13.89 2.11 4.99
C GLN A 99 14.84 3.31 5.12
N ALA A 100 15.74 3.54 4.15
CA ALA A 100 16.60 4.71 4.12
C ALA A 100 15.80 6.01 3.98
N ASP A 101 14.81 6.04 3.10
CA ASP A 101 13.94 7.21 2.87
C ASP A 101 13.15 7.60 4.14
N LEU A 102 12.81 6.61 4.96
CA LEU A 102 12.13 6.78 6.24
C LEU A 102 13.10 6.98 7.44
N GLY A 103 14.41 7.00 7.21
CA GLY A 103 15.41 7.19 8.26
C GLY A 103 15.48 6.06 9.30
N VAL A 104 15.16 4.83 8.88
CA VAL A 104 15.08 3.64 9.76
C VAL A 104 16.40 2.85 9.82
N ILE A 105 17.34 3.14 8.91
CA ILE A 105 18.64 2.46 8.79
C ILE A 105 19.79 3.45 8.70
#